data_AF-A0AAV1WXF6-F1
#
_entry.id   AF-A0AAV1WXF6-F1
#
_cell.length_a   1.000
_cell.length_b   1.000
_cell.length_c   1.000
_cell.angle_alpha   90.00
_cell.angle_beta   90.00
_cell.angle_gamma   90.00
#
_symmetry.space_group_name_H-M   'P 1'
#
loop_
_entity.id
_entity.type
_entity.pdbx_description
1 polymer ?
#
loop_
_entity_poly.entity_id
_entity_poly.type
_entity_poly.pdbx_seq_one_letter_code
_entity_poly.pdbx_strand_id
1 'polypeptide(L)'
;MKFMKLGSRPDTFYTAEAVRSVSSEVSSDLIIQVKGSRYLLHKFPLLSKCLRLQRLCSESLDSPQHQIVQLPDFPGGVEAFELCAKFCYGITITLSPYNIVAARCAAEYLQMTEDVEKGNLIYKLEVFFNSCILHGWKDSIVALQTTKGMPLWSEDLAITSRCIEAVASKVLKNPSKVSLSHSHSRRVRDDVSCNGTESLRHHKPSSKGWWAEDLAELSIDLYWRTMIAIKSSGKVPWDLIGDALKIYASRWLPNITRNGHVKKQTSSDSDSSDSATEITSKHRLLLESIVSLLPAENGSVSCSFLLKLLKASNILNASSSSKIELATRVGLQLEEATVNDLLIPSLSYTNDTLYDVELVMTILEQFISQGQSPPTSPPRSRLAFERRRSRSAENINCEFQESRRSSSASHSAKLKVAKLVDRYLQEVSRDVNFPLSKFIALAEILPEFARHDHDDLYRAIDIYLKAHPELNKSERKRLCRILDCKKLSMEACMHAAQNELLPLRVVVQVLFFEQARAAAAGGKVTDFPSNIKELLTTHGIDPSKYTAPLSTTTSIHAEDNWSVSGFKSPKSRSSTLKMKLAEEDDLDENDSLRNGIGRNSRFKSICAIPTQPKKMLSKLWSTNRSVNEKN
;
A
#
# COMPACT_ATOMS: atom_id res chain seq x y z
N MET A 1 32.91 4.01 10.95
CA MET A 1 33.09 4.36 9.53
C MET A 1 34.55 4.16 9.17
N LYS A 2 34.84 3.62 7.99
CA LYS A 2 36.23 3.48 7.51
C LYS A 2 36.77 4.81 6.96
N PHE A 3 38.09 4.99 7.06
CA PHE A 3 38.80 6.14 6.51
C PHE A 3 40.07 5.67 5.80
N MET A 4 40.52 6.40 4.78
CA MET A 4 41.82 6.23 4.14
C MET A 4 42.59 7.55 4.19
N LYS A 5 43.90 7.49 4.44
CA LYS A 5 44.81 8.62 4.28
C LYS A 5 45.65 8.43 3.02
N LEU A 6 45.83 9.48 2.23
CA LEU A 6 46.74 9.51 1.09
C LEU A 6 47.65 10.73 1.21
N GLY A 7 48.91 10.61 0.78
CA GLY A 7 49.93 11.65 0.98
C GLY A 7 50.70 11.47 2.30
N SER A 8 51.75 12.28 2.47
CA SER A 8 52.68 12.19 3.61
C SER A 8 53.15 13.56 4.14
N ARG A 9 52.95 14.63 3.37
CA ARG A 9 53.28 16.00 3.80
C ARG A 9 52.21 16.56 4.74
N PRO A 10 52.56 17.46 5.67
CA PRO A 10 51.58 18.23 6.45
C PRO A 10 50.76 19.14 5.53
N ASP A 11 49.66 19.68 6.02
CA ASP A 11 48.89 20.66 5.27
C ASP A 11 49.61 22.01 5.23
N THR A 12 49.87 22.50 4.01
CA THR A 12 50.57 23.76 3.74
C THR A 12 49.68 24.78 3.02
N PHE A 13 48.39 24.49 2.82
CA PHE A 13 47.42 25.47 2.35
C PHE A 13 47.07 26.45 3.47
N TYR A 14 47.11 27.76 3.19
CA TYR A 14 46.73 28.81 4.14
C TYR A 14 45.69 29.77 3.56
N THR A 15 44.85 30.30 4.45
CA THR A 15 43.74 31.25 4.21
C THR A 15 44.16 32.72 4.22
N ALA A 16 44.19 33.42 3.07
CA ALA A 16 44.27 34.88 3.03
C ALA A 16 43.00 35.45 2.37
N GLU A 17 42.07 35.97 3.16
CA GLU A 17 40.75 36.46 2.69
C GLU A 17 40.01 35.40 1.84
N ALA A 18 39.74 35.70 0.56
CA ALA A 18 39.12 34.79 -0.41
C ALA A 18 40.14 34.05 -1.31
N VAL A 19 41.43 34.14 -0.99
CA VAL A 19 42.55 33.54 -1.73
C VAL A 19 43.19 32.44 -0.91
N ARG A 20 43.30 31.24 -1.49
CA ARG A 20 43.96 30.08 -0.88
C ARG A 20 45.30 29.84 -1.56
N SER A 21 46.36 29.80 -0.75
CA SER A 21 47.74 29.72 -1.24
C SER A 21 48.48 28.55 -0.61
N VAL A 22 49.45 27.98 -1.31
CA VAL A 22 50.34 26.94 -0.78
C VAL A 22 51.61 27.58 -0.26
N SER A 23 51.99 27.30 0.99
CA SER A 23 53.27 27.75 1.55
C SER A 23 54.43 27.06 0.81
N SER A 24 55.28 27.87 0.17
CA SER A 24 56.41 27.44 -0.64
C SER A 24 57.46 28.56 -0.73
N GLU A 25 58.71 28.18 -1.01
CA GLU A 25 59.83 29.11 -1.28
C GLU A 25 59.76 29.69 -2.71
N VAL A 26 58.88 29.15 -3.56
CA VAL A 26 58.71 29.55 -4.97
C VAL A 26 57.42 30.36 -5.14
N SER A 27 57.43 31.35 -6.02
CA SER A 27 56.25 32.12 -6.41
C SER A 27 55.25 31.28 -7.22
N SER A 28 53.97 31.37 -6.89
CA SER A 28 52.88 30.69 -7.61
C SER A 28 52.76 31.13 -9.06
N ASP A 29 52.86 30.19 -10.00
CA ASP A 29 52.81 30.42 -11.45
C ASP A 29 51.47 30.00 -12.10
N LEU A 30 50.50 29.55 -11.30
CA LEU A 30 49.17 29.14 -11.75
C LEU A 30 48.07 29.72 -10.84
N ILE A 31 47.05 30.33 -11.43
CA ILE A 31 45.86 30.81 -10.72
C ILE A 31 44.64 30.02 -11.19
N ILE A 32 43.93 29.37 -10.26
CA ILE A 32 42.67 28.66 -10.55
C ILE A 32 41.53 29.29 -9.75
N GLN A 33 40.40 29.57 -10.39
CA GLN A 33 39.21 30.13 -9.74
C GLN A 33 38.05 29.12 -9.74
N VAL A 34 37.59 28.73 -8.56
CA VAL A 34 36.55 27.71 -8.35
C VAL A 34 35.42 28.30 -7.53
N LYS A 35 34.23 28.46 -8.12
CA LYS A 35 33.01 28.99 -7.47
C LYS A 35 33.24 30.27 -6.63
N GLY A 36 34.08 31.18 -7.12
CA GLY A 36 34.42 32.45 -6.48
C GLY A 36 35.74 32.43 -5.69
N SER A 37 36.11 31.30 -5.08
CA SER A 37 37.41 31.15 -4.41
C SER A 37 38.56 31.15 -5.41
N ARG A 38 39.63 31.88 -5.13
CA ARG A 38 40.86 31.88 -5.93
C ARG A 38 41.93 31.03 -5.26
N TYR A 39 42.64 30.24 -6.04
CA TYR A 39 43.73 29.38 -5.60
C TYR A 39 45.04 29.81 -6.29
N LEU A 40 46.03 30.20 -5.50
CA LEU A 40 47.41 30.46 -5.96
C LEU A 40 48.22 29.17 -5.82
N LEU A 41 48.60 28.61 -6.96
CA LEU A 41 49.12 27.27 -7.12
C LEU A 41 50.35 27.26 -8.04
N HIS A 42 50.88 26.07 -8.25
CA HIS A 42 52.10 25.83 -9.02
C HIS A 42 51.79 24.85 -10.16
N LYS A 43 52.25 25.11 -11.38
CA LYS A 43 51.96 24.25 -12.55
C LYS A 43 52.47 22.83 -12.33
N PHE A 44 53.74 22.65 -12.00
CA PHE A 44 54.38 21.34 -11.99
C PHE A 44 53.63 20.27 -11.14
N PRO A 45 53.22 20.53 -9.88
CA PRO A 45 52.48 19.55 -9.08
C PRO A 45 51.09 19.18 -9.62
N LEU A 46 50.37 20.11 -10.27
CA LEU A 46 49.02 19.85 -10.80
C LEU A 46 49.05 19.27 -12.22
N LEU A 47 49.85 19.84 -13.12
CA LEU A 47 49.88 19.43 -14.53
C LEU A 47 50.48 18.02 -14.72
N SER A 48 51.29 17.54 -13.77
CA SER A 48 51.81 16.16 -13.75
C SER A 48 50.79 15.09 -13.34
N LYS A 49 49.56 15.47 -12.97
CA LYS A 49 48.51 14.55 -12.46
C LYS A 49 47.10 14.82 -13.00
N CYS A 50 46.82 16.05 -13.44
CA CYS A 50 45.50 16.49 -13.90
C CYS A 50 45.53 16.79 -15.41
N LEU A 51 45.25 15.79 -16.24
CA LEU A 51 45.33 15.90 -17.71
C LEU A 51 44.42 17.00 -18.28
N ARG A 52 43.29 17.32 -17.63
CA ARG A 52 42.45 18.44 -18.05
C ARG A 52 43.11 19.81 -17.81
N LEU A 53 43.79 19.98 -16.67
CA LEU A 53 44.51 21.23 -16.40
C LEU A 53 45.71 21.36 -17.35
N GLN A 54 46.36 20.25 -17.71
CA GLN A 54 47.43 20.25 -18.70
C GLN A 54 46.96 20.80 -20.05
N ARG A 55 45.81 20.31 -20.57
CA ARG A 55 45.20 20.84 -21.80
C ARG A 55 44.81 22.32 -21.69
N LEU A 56 44.10 22.69 -20.63
CA LEU A 56 43.66 24.08 -20.39
C LEU A 56 44.82 25.07 -20.23
N CYS A 57 46.02 24.62 -19.86
CA CYS A 57 47.23 25.45 -19.79
C CYS A 57 48.11 25.39 -21.06
N SER A 58 47.78 24.53 -22.03
CA SER A 58 48.48 24.44 -23.32
C SER A 58 47.68 25.07 -24.47
N GLU A 59 46.35 25.03 -24.40
CA GLU A 59 45.42 25.68 -25.33
C GLU A 59 45.42 27.21 -25.20
N SER A 60 46.18 27.75 -24.23
CA SER A 60 46.02 29.11 -23.71
C SER A 60 47.27 29.99 -23.85
N LEU A 61 48.22 29.56 -24.69
CA LEU A 61 49.58 30.11 -24.84
C LEU A 61 49.65 31.59 -25.27
N ASP A 62 48.60 32.11 -25.90
CA ASP A 62 48.60 33.42 -26.57
C ASP A 62 48.56 34.64 -25.62
N SER A 63 48.52 34.44 -24.30
CA SER A 63 48.57 35.53 -23.30
C SER A 63 49.52 35.17 -22.13
N PRO A 64 50.76 35.70 -22.08
CA PRO A 64 51.83 35.12 -21.27
C PRO A 64 51.88 35.53 -19.78
N GLN A 65 50.96 36.37 -19.28
CA GLN A 65 51.00 36.86 -17.88
C GLN A 65 49.63 36.77 -17.19
N HIS A 66 49.62 36.15 -15.99
CA HIS A 66 48.50 36.10 -15.03
C HIS A 66 47.15 35.54 -15.54
N GLN A 67 47.18 34.52 -16.40
CA GLN A 67 45.96 33.86 -16.85
C GLN A 67 45.29 33.05 -15.72
N ILE A 68 44.00 33.29 -15.50
CA ILE A 68 43.18 32.64 -14.46
C ILE A 68 42.36 31.52 -15.09
N VAL A 69 42.63 30.27 -14.72
CA VAL A 69 41.83 29.11 -15.16
C VAL A 69 40.53 29.10 -14.37
N GLN A 70 39.40 29.38 -15.03
CA GLN A 70 38.09 29.43 -14.39
C GLN A 70 37.37 28.07 -14.47
N LEU A 71 36.97 27.54 -13.31
CA LEU A 71 36.22 26.29 -13.16
C LEU A 71 34.91 26.57 -12.40
N PRO A 72 33.90 27.23 -13.01
CA PRO A 72 32.65 27.57 -12.35
C PRO A 72 31.88 26.32 -11.89
N ASP A 73 31.65 25.37 -12.81
CA ASP A 73 30.81 24.19 -12.57
C ASP A 73 31.60 22.99 -12.03
N PHE A 74 32.58 23.24 -11.16
CA PHE A 74 33.40 22.17 -10.58
C PHE A 74 32.56 21.25 -9.67
N PRO A 75 32.53 19.92 -9.92
CA PRO A 75 31.76 18.97 -9.12
C PRO A 75 32.37 18.82 -7.71
N GLY A 76 31.51 18.75 -6.69
CA GLY A 76 31.93 18.79 -5.29
C GLY A 76 32.45 20.15 -4.80
N GLY A 77 32.54 21.15 -5.68
CA GLY A 77 32.91 22.52 -5.32
C GLY A 77 34.33 22.67 -4.77
N VAL A 78 34.53 23.70 -3.95
CA VAL A 78 35.85 24.12 -3.46
C VAL A 78 36.53 23.07 -2.59
N GLU A 79 35.78 22.33 -1.77
CA GLU A 79 36.32 21.28 -0.90
C GLU A 79 36.87 20.09 -1.71
N ALA A 80 36.15 19.67 -2.74
CA ALA A 80 36.58 18.57 -3.61
C ALA A 80 37.76 18.97 -4.50
N PHE A 81 37.80 20.22 -4.96
CA PHE A 81 38.96 20.76 -5.66
C PHE A 81 40.19 20.83 -4.73
N GLU A 82 40.04 21.36 -3.51
CA GLU A 82 41.13 21.46 -2.54
C GLU A 82 41.68 20.08 -2.14
N LEU A 83 40.82 19.06 -2.04
CA LEU A 83 41.24 17.67 -1.84
C LEU A 83 42.08 17.14 -3.02
N CYS A 84 41.66 17.38 -4.26
CA CYS A 84 42.43 16.99 -5.45
C CYS A 84 43.77 17.75 -5.54
N ALA A 85 43.77 19.05 -5.23
CA ALA A 85 44.98 19.87 -5.20
C ALA A 85 45.95 19.40 -4.11
N LYS A 86 45.48 19.11 -2.89
CA LYS A 86 46.33 18.58 -1.81
C LYS A 86 46.95 17.22 -2.17
N PHE A 87 46.19 16.33 -2.81
CA PHE A 87 46.76 15.10 -3.38
C PHE A 87 47.90 15.39 -4.37
N CYS A 88 47.75 16.42 -5.22
CA CYS A 88 48.78 16.81 -6.20
C CYS A 88 50.10 17.26 -5.53
N TYR A 89 50.04 17.99 -4.42
CA TYR A 89 51.23 18.38 -3.64
C TYR A 89 51.83 17.27 -2.78
N GLY A 90 51.19 16.09 -2.70
CA GLY A 90 51.55 15.01 -1.77
C GLY A 90 51.16 15.27 -0.31
N ILE A 91 50.28 16.26 -0.09
CA ILE A 91 49.74 16.64 1.23
C ILE A 91 48.78 15.55 1.71
N THR A 92 48.77 15.31 3.01
CA THR A 92 47.96 14.26 3.64
C THR A 92 46.46 14.61 3.58
N ILE A 93 45.72 13.95 2.69
CA ILE A 93 44.24 14.04 2.60
C ILE A 93 43.55 12.89 3.32
N THR A 94 42.35 13.13 3.82
CA THR A 94 41.49 12.16 4.51
C THR A 94 40.24 11.85 3.69
N LEU A 95 40.07 10.57 3.35
CA LEU A 95 38.94 10.06 2.57
C LEU A 95 38.00 9.23 3.46
N SER A 96 36.70 9.40 3.22
CA SER A 96 35.61 8.93 4.08
C SER A 96 34.32 8.71 3.27
N PRO A 97 33.28 8.07 3.83
CA PRO A 97 31.97 7.97 3.18
C PRO A 97 31.34 9.32 2.80
N TYR A 98 31.69 10.42 3.48
CA TYR A 98 31.10 11.75 3.27
C TYR A 98 31.70 12.50 2.07
N ASN A 99 32.96 12.23 1.72
CA ASN A 99 33.68 12.97 0.68
C ASN A 99 34.18 12.10 -0.49
N ILE A 100 34.04 10.77 -0.42
CA ILE A 100 34.44 9.84 -1.48
C ILE A 100 33.73 10.15 -2.82
N VAL A 101 32.44 10.45 -2.81
CA VAL A 101 31.68 10.76 -4.05
C VAL A 101 32.14 12.09 -4.64
N ALA A 102 32.27 13.14 -3.83
CA ALA A 102 32.77 14.44 -4.26
C ALA A 102 34.19 14.35 -4.84
N ALA A 103 35.10 13.64 -4.15
CA ALA A 103 36.45 13.38 -4.63
C ALA A 103 36.46 12.57 -5.95
N ARG A 104 35.57 11.57 -6.09
CA ARG A 104 35.50 10.72 -7.30
C ARG A 104 35.02 11.49 -8.52
N CYS A 105 34.04 12.40 -8.36
CA CYS A 105 33.56 13.28 -9.43
C CYS A 105 34.59 14.36 -9.78
N ALA A 106 35.26 14.95 -8.78
CA ALA A 106 36.32 15.95 -8.98
C ALA A 106 37.56 15.37 -9.70
N ALA A 107 37.98 14.16 -9.32
CA ALA A 107 39.09 13.45 -9.95
C ALA A 107 38.78 13.07 -11.41
N GLU A 108 37.52 12.69 -11.73
CA GLU A 108 37.07 12.48 -13.10
C GLU A 108 37.11 13.78 -13.91
N TYR A 109 36.53 14.85 -13.37
CA TYR A 109 36.49 16.16 -14.02
C TYR A 109 37.89 16.67 -14.37
N LEU A 110 38.87 16.47 -13.49
CA LEU A 110 40.29 16.83 -13.69
C LEU A 110 41.08 15.82 -14.56
N GLN A 111 40.48 14.67 -14.88
CA GLN A 111 41.09 13.55 -15.60
C GLN A 111 42.36 13.04 -14.91
N MET A 112 42.21 12.67 -13.62
CA MET A 112 43.27 12.12 -12.78
C MET A 112 43.37 10.60 -12.90
N THR A 113 43.54 10.12 -14.15
CA THR A 113 43.61 8.69 -14.50
C THR A 113 45.02 8.11 -14.31
N GLU A 114 45.14 6.77 -14.37
CA GLU A 114 46.43 6.08 -14.24
C GLU A 114 47.36 6.29 -15.44
N ASP A 115 46.83 6.71 -16.59
CA ASP A 115 47.59 7.02 -17.81
C ASP A 115 48.51 8.23 -17.62
N VAL A 116 48.19 9.10 -16.64
CA VAL A 116 48.96 10.31 -16.30
C VAL A 116 50.01 10.01 -15.21
N GLU A 117 49.60 9.28 -14.16
CA GLU A 117 50.47 8.85 -13.07
C GLU A 117 50.02 7.46 -12.61
N LYS A 118 50.95 6.50 -12.51
CA LYS A 118 50.62 5.16 -12.01
C LYS A 118 50.06 5.23 -10.58
N GLY A 119 48.83 4.75 -10.38
CA GLY A 119 48.11 4.89 -9.12
C GLY A 119 47.67 6.33 -8.83
N ASN A 120 47.26 7.11 -9.82
CA ASN A 120 46.65 8.45 -9.63
C ASN A 120 45.37 8.38 -8.76
N LEU A 121 44.75 9.54 -8.51
CA LEU A 121 43.65 9.68 -7.56
C LEU A 121 42.44 8.80 -7.91
N ILE A 122 42.01 8.70 -9.18
CA ILE A 122 40.83 7.89 -9.56
C ILE A 122 40.99 6.43 -9.12
N TYR A 123 42.13 5.80 -9.42
CA TYR A 123 42.40 4.41 -9.03
C TYR A 123 42.38 4.21 -7.51
N LYS A 124 43.04 5.11 -6.76
CA LYS A 124 43.06 5.05 -5.29
C LYS A 124 41.65 5.22 -4.70
N LEU A 125 40.81 6.08 -5.27
CA LEU A 125 39.41 6.24 -4.88
C LEU A 125 38.58 5.00 -5.20
N GLU A 126 38.72 4.40 -6.39
CA GLU A 126 38.01 3.17 -6.78
C GLU A 126 38.40 1.97 -5.92
N VAL A 127 39.69 1.77 -5.62
CA VAL A 127 40.15 0.71 -4.72
C VAL A 127 39.53 0.86 -3.32
N PHE A 128 39.50 2.08 -2.76
CA PHE A 128 38.88 2.35 -1.46
C PHE A 128 37.36 2.23 -1.49
N PHE A 129 36.71 2.71 -2.55
CA PHE A 129 35.26 2.62 -2.71
C PHE A 129 34.81 1.15 -2.75
N ASN A 130 35.43 0.33 -3.60
CA ASN A 130 35.14 -1.11 -3.68
C ASN A 130 35.49 -1.85 -2.39
N SER A 131 36.75 -1.79 -1.93
CA SER A 131 37.24 -2.63 -0.80
C SER A 131 36.72 -2.20 0.57
N CYS A 132 36.43 -0.91 0.76
CA CYS A 132 36.08 -0.37 2.07
C CYS A 132 34.63 0.09 2.17
N ILE A 133 34.21 1.01 1.29
CA ILE A 133 32.89 1.68 1.36
C ILE A 133 31.76 0.72 0.99
N LEU A 134 31.85 0.04 -0.16
CA LEU A 134 30.86 -0.93 -0.64
C LEU A 134 30.82 -2.22 0.21
N HIS A 135 31.82 -2.46 1.07
CA HIS A 135 31.76 -3.55 2.07
C HIS A 135 31.15 -3.13 3.42
N GLY A 136 31.25 -1.86 3.84
CA GLY A 136 30.63 -1.39 5.09
C GLY A 136 29.14 -1.13 4.94
N TRP A 137 28.31 -1.51 5.92
CA TRP A 137 26.85 -1.24 5.88
C TRP A 137 26.56 0.27 5.94
N LYS A 138 26.87 0.93 7.07
CA LYS A 138 26.67 2.37 7.23
C LYS A 138 27.54 3.20 6.26
N ASP A 139 28.74 2.72 5.93
CA ASP A 139 29.63 3.39 4.97
C ASP A 139 29.01 3.42 3.55
N SER A 140 28.32 2.35 3.11
CA SER A 140 27.57 2.36 1.84
C SER A 140 26.37 3.30 1.87
N ILE A 141 25.64 3.40 3.00
CA ILE A 141 24.45 4.25 3.13
C ILE A 141 24.84 5.74 3.13
N VAL A 142 25.88 6.12 3.87
CA VAL A 142 26.37 7.50 3.89
C VAL A 142 26.89 7.91 2.50
N ALA A 143 27.64 7.04 1.82
CA ALA A 143 28.06 7.31 0.44
C ALA A 143 26.84 7.48 -0.50
N LEU A 144 25.81 6.63 -0.37
CA LEU A 144 24.56 6.78 -1.13
C LEU A 144 23.87 8.12 -0.84
N GLN A 145 23.78 8.56 0.41
CA GLN A 145 23.21 9.86 0.78
C GLN A 145 23.96 11.04 0.11
N THR A 146 25.29 10.96 -0.05
CA THR A 146 26.06 12.05 -0.68
C THR A 146 25.84 12.20 -2.19
N THR A 147 25.39 11.14 -2.90
CA THR A 147 25.07 11.21 -4.34
C THR A 147 24.02 12.28 -4.67
N LYS A 148 23.10 12.54 -3.73
CA LYS A 148 22.06 13.58 -3.83
C LYS A 148 22.62 14.98 -4.15
N GLY A 149 23.85 15.28 -3.73
CA GLY A 149 24.50 16.56 -4.01
C GLY A 149 24.98 16.74 -5.46
N MET A 150 25.15 15.65 -6.21
CA MET A 150 25.65 15.64 -7.60
C MET A 150 25.01 14.49 -8.39
N PRO A 151 23.69 14.54 -8.67
CA PRO A 151 22.97 13.40 -9.24
C PRO A 151 23.56 12.93 -10.58
N LEU A 152 23.75 13.84 -11.55
CA LEU A 152 24.28 13.52 -12.88
C LEU A 152 25.60 12.72 -12.81
N TRP A 153 26.65 13.32 -12.22
CA TRP A 153 27.94 12.67 -12.03
C TRP A 153 27.88 11.36 -11.23
N SER A 154 26.90 11.20 -10.33
CA SER A 154 26.75 9.97 -9.52
C SER A 154 26.09 8.83 -10.29
N GLU A 155 25.24 9.13 -11.27
CA GLU A 155 24.69 8.13 -12.21
C GLU A 155 25.71 7.81 -13.32
N ASP A 156 26.34 8.84 -13.92
CA ASP A 156 27.33 8.68 -15.00
C ASP A 156 28.53 7.80 -14.57
N LEU A 157 28.96 7.93 -13.31
CA LEU A 157 30.02 7.11 -12.71
C LEU A 157 29.51 5.83 -12.03
N ALA A 158 28.23 5.50 -12.20
CA ALA A 158 27.53 4.36 -11.59
C ALA A 158 27.68 4.27 -10.05
N ILE A 159 27.94 5.38 -9.37
CA ILE A 159 28.15 5.42 -7.91
C ILE A 159 26.84 5.12 -7.20
N THR A 160 25.73 5.72 -7.66
CA THR A 160 24.39 5.51 -7.07
C THR A 160 23.97 4.04 -7.14
N SER A 161 24.07 3.42 -8.32
CA SER A 161 23.71 2.01 -8.54
C SER A 161 24.60 1.05 -7.77
N ARG A 162 25.94 1.22 -7.81
CA ARG A 162 26.89 0.39 -7.05
C ARG A 162 26.65 0.47 -5.54
N CYS A 163 26.30 1.65 -5.01
CA CYS A 163 25.89 1.81 -3.61
C CYS A 163 24.57 1.09 -3.31
N ILE A 164 23.55 1.21 -4.16
CA ILE A 164 22.26 0.53 -4.00
C ILE A 164 22.42 -1.00 -4.03
N GLU A 165 23.17 -1.54 -4.99
CA GLU A 165 23.50 -2.97 -5.07
C GLU A 165 24.28 -3.46 -3.85
N ALA A 166 25.24 -2.67 -3.37
CA ALA A 166 25.98 -2.98 -2.16
C ALA A 166 25.12 -2.92 -0.88
N VAL A 167 24.08 -2.08 -0.83
CA VAL A 167 23.11 -2.06 0.28
C VAL A 167 22.17 -3.26 0.17
N ALA A 168 21.51 -3.44 -0.98
CA ALA A 168 20.58 -4.53 -1.23
C ALA A 168 21.27 -5.89 -0.97
N SER A 169 22.42 -6.17 -1.58
CA SER A 169 23.14 -7.44 -1.41
C SER A 169 23.57 -7.75 0.04
N LYS A 170 23.67 -6.76 0.93
CA LYS A 170 23.84 -6.99 2.38
C LYS A 170 22.53 -7.44 3.05
N VAL A 171 21.41 -6.77 2.74
CA VAL A 171 20.06 -7.20 3.19
C VAL A 171 19.75 -8.61 2.68
N LEU A 172 20.01 -8.91 1.42
CA LEU A 172 19.72 -10.21 0.80
C LEU A 172 20.54 -11.38 1.37
N LYS A 173 21.71 -11.11 1.98
CA LYS A 173 22.54 -12.14 2.65
C LYS A 173 21.99 -12.52 4.02
N ASN A 174 21.35 -11.60 4.73
CA ASN A 174 20.85 -11.80 6.10
C ASN A 174 19.58 -10.93 6.36
N PRO A 175 18.43 -11.21 5.71
CA PRO A 175 17.26 -10.33 5.80
C PRO A 175 16.65 -10.27 7.21
N SER A 176 16.74 -11.38 7.96
CA SER A 176 16.22 -11.55 9.32
C SER A 176 17.31 -11.77 10.38
N LYS A 177 18.58 -11.95 10.00
CA LYS A 177 19.68 -12.24 10.94
C LYS A 177 20.37 -10.96 11.40
N VAL A 178 20.31 -10.72 12.70
CA VAL A 178 20.87 -9.55 13.39
C VAL A 178 22.33 -9.81 13.74
N SER A 179 23.21 -9.73 12.73
CA SER A 179 24.66 -9.69 12.96
C SER A 179 25.08 -8.26 13.35
N LEU A 180 25.05 -7.95 14.64
CA LEU A 180 25.38 -6.63 15.18
C LEU A 180 26.85 -6.28 14.93
N SER A 181 27.12 -5.61 13.80
CA SER A 181 28.31 -4.76 13.67
C SER A 181 28.14 -3.50 14.54
N HIS A 182 28.14 -3.70 15.85
CA HIS A 182 28.16 -2.65 16.88
C HIS A 182 29.52 -1.92 16.85
N SER A 183 29.80 -1.18 15.78
CA SER A 183 30.76 -0.06 15.80
C SER A 183 30.17 1.16 16.54
N HIS A 184 29.38 0.90 17.59
CA HIS A 184 28.65 1.91 18.35
C HIS A 184 29.55 2.48 19.43
N SER A 185 30.60 3.18 19.01
CA SER A 185 31.35 4.09 19.87
C SER A 185 30.48 5.32 20.18
N ARG A 186 29.39 5.10 20.90
CA ARG A 186 28.87 6.12 21.81
C ARG A 186 30.02 6.35 22.78
N ARG A 187 30.63 7.53 22.74
CA ARG A 187 31.59 7.94 23.77
C ARG A 187 30.85 7.90 25.09
N VAL A 188 31.16 6.89 25.91
CA VAL A 188 30.88 6.98 27.34
C VAL A 188 31.75 8.13 27.82
N ARG A 189 31.09 9.25 28.15
CA ARG A 189 31.66 10.18 29.11
C ARG A 189 31.16 9.65 30.44
N ASP A 190 32.09 9.24 31.29
CA ASP A 190 31.77 8.71 32.60
C ASP A 190 31.06 9.79 33.43
N ASP A 191 29.98 9.39 34.09
CA ASP A 191 29.53 10.05 35.31
C ASP A 191 28.95 9.00 36.24
N VAL A 192 29.27 9.10 37.53
CA VAL A 192 29.03 8.06 38.53
C VAL A 192 27.92 8.53 39.47
N SER A 193 26.71 8.06 39.22
CA SER A 193 25.66 8.09 40.24
C SER A 193 24.79 6.85 40.16
N CYS A 194 24.93 5.97 41.15
CA CYS A 194 24.03 4.87 41.38
C CYS A 194 22.85 5.33 42.24
N ASN A 195 21.64 5.28 41.70
CA ASN A 195 20.43 5.15 42.50
C ASN A 195 19.34 4.44 41.69
N GLY A 196 18.60 3.55 42.35
CA GLY A 196 17.58 2.71 41.71
C GLY A 196 16.25 3.44 41.56
N THR A 197 15.62 3.29 40.40
CA THR A 197 14.16 3.49 40.23
C THR A 197 13.72 2.77 38.96
N GLU A 198 12.82 1.79 39.10
CA GLU A 198 12.37 0.94 37.97
C GLU A 198 11.38 1.67 37.05
N SER A 199 11.89 2.60 36.25
CA SER A 199 11.10 3.37 35.28
C SER A 199 11.00 2.66 33.93
N LEU A 200 10.07 1.69 33.87
CA LEU A 200 9.27 1.29 32.68
C LEU A 200 9.89 1.55 31.30
N ARG A 201 11.07 0.99 31.02
CA ARG A 201 11.59 0.93 29.64
C ARG A 201 10.82 -0.14 28.88
N HIS A 202 9.82 0.31 28.12
CA HIS A 202 9.01 -0.54 27.23
C HIS A 202 9.86 -1.60 26.51
N HIS A 203 9.35 -2.84 26.46
CA HIS A 203 9.94 -3.93 25.70
C HIS A 203 10.31 -3.46 24.29
N LYS A 204 11.62 -3.30 24.00
CA LYS A 204 12.07 -3.12 22.62
C LYS A 204 11.93 -4.49 21.95
N PRO A 205 11.01 -4.69 21.00
CA PRO A 205 10.80 -6.00 20.38
C PRO A 205 12.07 -6.42 19.64
N SER A 206 12.33 -7.73 19.61
CA SER A 206 13.57 -8.33 19.13
C SER A 206 13.71 -8.28 17.60
N SER A 207 13.99 -7.08 17.08
CA SER A 207 14.80 -6.83 15.89
C SER A 207 14.39 -7.59 14.62
N LYS A 208 13.10 -7.61 14.30
CA LYS A 208 12.66 -7.71 12.90
C LYS A 208 13.17 -6.47 12.15
N GLY A 209 13.65 -6.62 10.92
CA GLY A 209 14.00 -5.50 10.05
C GLY A 209 15.18 -4.64 10.52
N TRP A 210 16.30 -5.25 10.94
CA TRP A 210 17.51 -4.54 11.45
C TRP A 210 18.05 -3.42 10.54
N TRP A 211 17.75 -3.48 9.25
CA TRP A 211 18.16 -2.53 8.22
C TRP A 211 17.17 -1.37 8.02
N ALA A 212 15.93 -1.49 8.52
CA ALA A 212 14.85 -0.55 8.22
C ALA A 212 15.03 0.84 8.86
N GLU A 213 15.50 0.90 10.12
CA GLU A 213 15.79 2.16 10.81
C GLU A 213 16.87 2.97 10.04
N ASP A 214 17.92 2.30 9.55
CA ASP A 214 19.02 2.89 8.78
C ASP A 214 18.61 3.27 7.34
N LEU A 215 17.76 2.50 6.65
CA LEU A 215 17.26 2.90 5.33
C LEU A 215 16.23 4.04 5.39
N ALA A 216 15.56 4.23 6.53
CA ALA A 216 14.63 5.35 6.73
C ALA A 216 15.33 6.73 6.79
N GLU A 217 16.66 6.77 6.73
CA GLU A 217 17.46 7.99 6.60
C GLU A 217 17.68 8.42 5.13
N LEU A 218 17.20 7.63 4.15
CA LEU A 218 17.28 7.94 2.73
C LEU A 218 16.13 8.84 2.27
N SER A 219 16.44 9.82 1.41
CA SER A 219 15.43 10.59 0.68
C SER A 219 14.62 9.71 -0.26
N ILE A 220 13.36 10.06 -0.52
CA ILE A 220 12.37 9.17 -1.14
C ILE A 220 12.82 8.49 -2.44
N ASP A 221 13.51 9.19 -3.35
CA ASP A 221 14.06 8.59 -4.58
C ASP A 221 15.09 7.47 -4.29
N LEU A 222 16.10 7.76 -3.46
CA LEU A 222 17.12 6.78 -3.06
C LEU A 222 16.51 5.62 -2.28
N TYR A 223 15.52 5.89 -1.43
CA TYR A 223 14.77 4.85 -0.70
C TYR A 223 13.96 3.98 -1.68
N TRP A 224 13.20 4.58 -2.58
CA TRP A 224 12.41 3.92 -3.63
C TRP A 224 13.27 2.98 -4.48
N ARG A 225 14.38 3.48 -5.03
CA ARG A 225 15.30 2.67 -5.84
C ARG A 225 15.92 1.52 -5.03
N THR A 226 16.32 1.78 -3.78
CA THR A 226 16.86 0.74 -2.88
C THR A 226 15.82 -0.33 -2.56
N MET A 227 14.58 0.07 -2.28
CA MET A 227 13.48 -0.86 -2.00
C MET A 227 13.05 -1.65 -3.23
N ILE A 228 13.12 -1.08 -4.44
CA ILE A 228 12.96 -1.85 -5.69
C ILE A 228 14.08 -2.89 -5.85
N ALA A 229 15.35 -2.52 -5.63
CA ALA A 229 16.47 -3.47 -5.71
C ALA A 229 16.38 -4.60 -4.67
N ILE A 230 15.77 -4.34 -3.51
CA ILE A 230 15.47 -5.35 -2.49
C ILE A 230 14.27 -6.22 -2.94
N LYS A 231 13.16 -5.62 -3.38
CA LYS A 231 11.91 -6.30 -3.77
C LYS A 231 12.07 -7.20 -5.00
N SER A 232 12.77 -6.71 -6.03
CA SER A 232 13.01 -7.45 -7.29
C SER A 232 13.81 -8.74 -7.11
N SER A 233 14.52 -8.89 -6.00
CA SER A 233 15.27 -10.11 -5.67
C SER A 233 14.40 -11.33 -5.33
N GLY A 234 13.17 -11.13 -4.87
CA GLY A 234 12.28 -12.18 -4.34
C GLY A 234 12.77 -12.89 -3.07
N LYS A 235 13.86 -12.46 -2.42
CA LYS A 235 14.50 -13.19 -1.29
C LYS A 235 14.16 -12.65 0.11
N VAL A 236 13.57 -11.46 0.20
CA VAL A 236 13.18 -10.86 1.50
C VAL A 236 11.70 -11.15 1.76
N PRO A 237 11.34 -11.73 2.92
CA PRO A 237 9.94 -11.90 3.31
C PRO A 237 9.14 -10.59 3.23
N TRP A 238 7.93 -10.68 2.69
CA TRP A 238 7.05 -9.53 2.44
C TRP A 238 6.76 -8.74 3.72
N ASP A 239 6.61 -9.43 4.85
CA ASP A 239 6.43 -8.85 6.19
C ASP A 239 7.55 -7.88 6.57
N LEU A 240 8.81 -8.19 6.21
CA LEU A 240 9.96 -7.34 6.52
C LEU A 240 10.05 -6.13 5.58
N ILE A 241 9.55 -6.26 4.35
CA ILE A 241 9.35 -5.12 3.44
C ILE A 241 8.24 -4.23 4.00
N GLY A 242 7.14 -4.81 4.49
CA GLY A 242 6.03 -4.09 5.12
C GLY A 242 6.41 -3.36 6.41
N ASP A 243 7.12 -4.01 7.33
CA ASP A 243 7.68 -3.39 8.53
C ASP A 243 8.63 -2.23 8.17
N ALA A 244 9.46 -2.37 7.13
CA ALA A 244 10.35 -1.30 6.67
C ALA A 244 9.60 -0.11 6.06
N LEU A 245 8.55 -0.35 5.26
CA LEU A 245 7.69 0.69 4.71
C LEU A 245 6.88 1.40 5.80
N LYS A 246 6.47 0.67 6.83
CA LYS A 246 5.77 1.20 8.01
C LYS A 246 6.69 2.10 8.86
N ILE A 247 7.95 1.73 9.04
CA ILE A 247 8.97 2.57 9.70
C ILE A 247 9.25 3.84 8.86
N TYR A 248 9.34 3.71 7.53
CA TYR A 248 9.53 4.87 6.65
C TYR A 248 8.34 5.83 6.72
N ALA A 249 7.12 5.29 6.60
CA ALA A 249 5.88 6.04 6.71
C ALA A 249 5.77 6.79 8.04
N SER A 250 6.08 6.14 9.18
CA SER A 250 5.99 6.78 10.50
C SER A 250 7.06 7.84 10.77
N ARG A 251 8.12 7.91 9.94
CA ARG A 251 9.18 8.94 10.01
C ARG A 251 8.92 10.13 9.09
N TRP A 252 8.24 9.93 7.95
CA TRP A 252 8.13 10.93 6.87
C TRP A 252 6.69 11.36 6.49
N LEU A 253 5.65 10.66 6.93
CA LEU A 253 4.26 11.15 6.83
C LEU A 253 3.85 11.85 8.15
N PRO A 254 3.00 12.90 8.08
CA PRO A 254 2.50 13.56 9.28
C PRO A 254 1.62 12.62 10.13
N ASN A 255 1.65 12.79 11.45
CA ASN A 255 0.86 12.00 12.42
C ASN A 255 -0.63 12.39 12.38
N ILE A 256 -1.31 11.92 11.33
CA ILE A 256 -2.71 12.20 10.98
C ILE A 256 -3.72 11.70 12.02
N THR A 257 -3.33 10.81 12.93
CA THR A 257 -4.20 10.13 13.90
C THR A 257 -4.85 11.03 14.98
N ARG A 258 -4.68 12.36 14.95
CA ARG A 258 -5.29 13.27 15.94
C ARG A 258 -5.94 14.56 15.39
N ASN A 259 -5.82 14.87 14.10
CA ASN A 259 -6.21 16.18 13.56
C ASN A 259 -7.54 16.17 12.77
N GLY A 260 -8.57 15.51 13.31
CA GLY A 260 -9.95 15.59 12.80
C GLY A 260 -10.64 16.95 13.00
N HIS A 261 -9.95 17.91 13.63
CA HIS A 261 -10.37 19.30 13.77
C HIS A 261 -9.24 20.25 13.34
N VAL A 262 -9.10 20.45 12.02
CA VAL A 262 -8.64 21.74 11.50
C VAL A 262 -9.82 22.70 11.62
N LYS A 263 -10.07 23.21 12.83
CA LYS A 263 -11.17 24.15 13.09
C LYS A 263 -10.87 25.50 12.43
N LYS A 264 -11.93 26.12 11.93
CA LYS A 264 -11.98 27.53 11.50
C LYS A 264 -11.49 28.45 12.63
N GLN A 265 -11.06 29.67 12.25
CA GLN A 265 -10.36 30.69 13.07
C GLN A 265 -8.84 30.41 13.14
N THR A 266 -7.95 31.37 12.87
CA THR A 266 -8.12 32.83 12.69
C THR A 266 -7.99 33.33 11.25
N SER A 267 -8.45 34.57 11.02
CA SER A 267 -8.18 35.41 9.84
C SER A 267 -6.75 35.99 9.88
N SER A 268 -6.26 36.51 8.72
CA SER A 268 -4.96 37.19 8.49
C SER A 268 -3.73 36.34 8.89
N ASP A 269 -2.76 36.02 8.02
CA ASP A 269 -2.12 36.85 6.99
C ASP A 269 -1.91 36.14 5.63
N SER A 270 -1.64 36.92 4.57
CA SER A 270 -1.68 36.48 3.15
C SER A 270 -0.45 35.72 2.62
N ASP A 271 0.68 35.73 3.32
CA ASP A 271 2.00 35.53 2.69
C ASP A 271 2.60 34.12 2.86
N SER A 272 1.84 33.14 3.38
CA SER A 272 2.36 31.80 3.74
C SER A 272 1.90 30.64 2.84
N SER A 273 0.93 30.86 1.94
CA SER A 273 0.14 29.79 1.30
C SER A 273 0.93 28.84 0.37
N ASP A 274 1.89 29.35 -0.40
CA ASP A 274 2.73 28.52 -1.29
C ASP A 274 3.54 27.48 -0.51
N SER A 275 4.07 27.84 0.66
CA SER A 275 4.86 26.90 1.48
C SER A 275 4.04 25.70 1.96
N ALA A 276 2.78 25.94 2.35
CA ALA A 276 1.89 24.90 2.84
C ALA A 276 1.47 23.94 1.71
N THR A 277 1.12 24.48 0.53
CA THR A 277 0.73 23.66 -0.63
C THR A 277 1.90 22.84 -1.17
N GLU A 278 3.11 23.41 -1.21
CA GLU A 278 4.32 22.69 -1.63
C GLU A 278 4.65 21.54 -0.65
N ILE A 279 4.55 21.77 0.66
CA ILE A 279 4.71 20.73 1.70
C ILE A 279 3.68 19.61 1.54
N THR A 280 2.39 19.94 1.32
CA THR A 280 1.35 18.95 1.06
C THR A 280 1.66 18.13 -0.20
N SER A 281 2.13 18.76 -1.28
CA SER A 281 2.51 18.07 -2.52
C SER A 281 3.66 17.07 -2.32
N LYS A 282 4.66 17.43 -1.50
CA LYS A 282 5.80 16.58 -1.13
C LYS A 282 5.36 15.36 -0.32
N HIS A 283 4.48 15.54 0.67
CA HIS A 283 3.91 14.42 1.42
C HIS A 283 2.99 13.53 0.58
N ARG A 284 2.26 14.09 -0.39
CA ARG A 284 1.44 13.32 -1.34
C ARG A 284 2.31 12.39 -2.20
N LEU A 285 3.34 12.93 -2.86
CA LEU A 285 4.28 12.15 -3.66
C LEU A 285 4.99 11.06 -2.84
N LEU A 286 5.34 11.38 -1.58
CA LEU A 286 5.93 10.41 -0.66
C LEU A 286 4.95 9.29 -0.27
N LEU A 287 3.66 9.60 -0.08
CA LEU A 287 2.62 8.59 0.13
C LEU A 287 2.44 7.68 -1.08
N GLU A 288 2.30 8.25 -2.28
CA GLU A 288 2.11 7.49 -3.53
C GLU A 288 3.31 6.57 -3.83
N SER A 289 4.53 7.05 -3.51
CA SER A 289 5.76 6.25 -3.54
C SER A 289 5.77 5.12 -2.51
N ILE A 290 5.21 5.30 -1.31
CA ILE A 290 5.06 4.21 -0.32
C ILE A 290 4.03 3.18 -0.81
N VAL A 291 2.88 3.62 -1.33
CA VAL A 291 1.81 2.74 -1.84
C VAL A 291 2.34 1.81 -2.93
N SER A 292 3.05 2.35 -3.91
CA SER A 292 3.59 1.56 -5.04
C SER A 292 4.81 0.67 -4.68
N LEU A 293 5.42 0.86 -3.50
CA LEU A 293 6.38 -0.11 -2.94
C LEU A 293 5.70 -1.31 -2.25
N LEU A 294 4.43 -1.20 -1.82
CA LEU A 294 3.75 -2.25 -1.05
C LEU A 294 3.83 -3.61 -1.77
N PRO A 295 4.07 -4.72 -1.05
CA PRO A 295 3.92 -6.07 -1.60
C PRO A 295 2.50 -6.32 -2.15
N ALA A 296 2.36 -7.35 -2.97
CA ALA A 296 1.06 -7.79 -3.49
C ALA A 296 0.40 -8.83 -2.55
N GLU A 297 1.19 -9.40 -1.65
CA GLU A 297 0.86 -10.53 -0.81
C GLU A 297 0.11 -10.12 0.47
N ASN A 298 -1.01 -10.78 0.75
CA ASN A 298 -1.83 -10.58 1.96
C ASN A 298 -1.00 -10.77 3.24
N GLY A 299 -1.31 -10.02 4.29
CA GLY A 299 -0.61 -10.09 5.58
C GLY A 299 0.77 -9.42 5.62
N SER A 300 1.32 -8.99 4.47
CA SER A 300 2.61 -8.29 4.41
C SER A 300 2.66 -6.98 5.21
N VAL A 301 1.51 -6.30 5.39
CA VAL A 301 1.34 -5.18 6.33
C VAL A 301 -0.05 -5.24 6.93
N SER A 302 -0.21 -4.88 8.21
CA SER A 302 -1.49 -5.00 8.93
C SER A 302 -2.60 -4.12 8.35
N CYS A 303 -3.86 -4.59 8.38
CA CYS A 303 -5.00 -3.85 7.82
C CYS A 303 -5.15 -2.42 8.40
N SER A 304 -4.94 -2.26 9.71
CA SER A 304 -4.93 -0.97 10.39
C SER A 304 -3.82 0.01 9.95
N PHE A 305 -2.75 -0.46 9.29
CA PHE A 305 -1.75 0.41 8.67
C PHE A 305 -2.18 0.83 7.26
N LEU A 306 -2.73 -0.10 6.46
CA LEU A 306 -3.30 0.23 5.15
C LEU A 306 -4.45 1.24 5.26
N LEU A 307 -5.33 1.10 6.26
CA LEU A 307 -6.39 2.06 6.54
C LEU A 307 -5.84 3.42 7.01
N LYS A 308 -4.71 3.47 7.73
CA LYS A 308 -4.02 4.74 8.07
C LYS A 308 -3.40 5.40 6.84
N LEU A 309 -2.79 4.63 5.94
CA LEU A 309 -2.36 5.15 4.63
C LEU A 309 -3.54 5.62 3.79
N LEU A 310 -4.70 4.95 3.84
CA LEU A 310 -5.88 5.35 3.10
C LEU A 310 -6.47 6.67 3.61
N LYS A 311 -6.58 6.85 4.93
CA LYS A 311 -6.94 8.15 5.54
C LYS A 311 -5.95 9.25 5.15
N ALA A 312 -4.65 8.96 5.16
CA ALA A 312 -3.62 9.88 4.71
C ALA A 312 -3.75 10.22 3.22
N SER A 313 -4.09 9.25 2.38
CA SER A 313 -4.28 9.43 0.94
C SER A 313 -5.52 10.28 0.62
N ASN A 314 -6.55 10.26 1.49
CA ASN A 314 -7.69 11.18 1.40
C ASN A 314 -7.24 12.60 1.76
N ILE A 315 -6.67 12.79 2.94
CA ILE A 315 -6.27 14.10 3.47
C ILE A 315 -5.22 14.80 2.59
N LEU A 316 -4.28 14.06 2.01
CA LEU A 316 -3.25 14.58 1.10
C LEU A 316 -3.72 14.65 -0.38
N ASN A 317 -4.99 14.32 -0.67
CA ASN A 317 -5.57 14.26 -2.02
C ASN A 317 -4.66 13.53 -3.04
N ALA A 318 -4.25 12.31 -2.67
CA ALA A 318 -3.54 11.39 -3.55
C ALA A 318 -4.42 10.92 -4.72
N SER A 319 -3.78 10.43 -5.77
CA SER A 319 -4.43 9.90 -6.97
C SER A 319 -5.48 8.83 -6.68
N SER A 320 -6.54 8.82 -7.50
CA SER A 320 -7.60 7.81 -7.44
C SER A 320 -7.05 6.39 -7.59
N SER A 321 -6.01 6.21 -8.41
CA SER A 321 -5.22 4.97 -8.51
C SER A 321 -4.71 4.51 -7.15
N SER A 322 -3.98 5.34 -6.39
CA SER A 322 -3.45 4.93 -5.08
C SER A 322 -4.54 4.73 -4.03
N LYS A 323 -5.65 5.49 -4.08
CA LYS A 323 -6.82 5.26 -3.20
C LYS A 323 -7.47 3.90 -3.48
N ILE A 324 -7.68 3.54 -4.75
CA ILE A 324 -8.26 2.25 -5.16
C ILE A 324 -7.30 1.10 -4.85
N GLU A 325 -6.00 1.24 -5.13
CA GLU A 325 -4.98 0.22 -4.87
C GLU A 325 -4.84 -0.11 -3.37
N LEU A 326 -5.00 0.90 -2.51
CA LEU A 326 -5.11 0.72 -1.06
C LEU A 326 -6.45 0.08 -0.67
N ALA A 327 -7.59 0.55 -1.20
CA ALA A 327 -8.91 -0.01 -0.90
C ALA A 327 -9.01 -1.50 -1.28
N THR A 328 -8.46 -1.91 -2.42
CA THR A 328 -8.35 -3.32 -2.85
C THR A 328 -7.52 -4.16 -1.87
N ARG A 329 -6.38 -3.65 -1.38
CA ARG A 329 -5.56 -4.34 -0.36
C ARG A 329 -6.21 -4.37 1.02
N VAL A 330 -6.94 -3.33 1.41
CA VAL A 330 -7.76 -3.34 2.64
C VAL A 330 -8.85 -4.41 2.53
N GLY A 331 -9.51 -4.52 1.37
CA GLY A 331 -10.51 -5.57 1.09
C GLY A 331 -9.99 -6.98 1.35
N LEU A 332 -8.74 -7.28 0.94
CA LEU A 332 -8.11 -8.61 1.11
C LEU A 332 -7.94 -9.08 2.57
N GLN A 333 -8.06 -8.18 3.54
CA GLN A 333 -7.84 -8.43 4.98
C GLN A 333 -8.74 -7.56 5.87
N LEU A 334 -9.94 -7.23 5.39
CA LEU A 334 -10.91 -6.37 6.07
C LEU A 334 -11.38 -6.94 7.43
N GLU A 335 -11.28 -8.26 7.62
CA GLU A 335 -11.62 -8.93 8.87
C GLU A 335 -10.69 -8.63 10.06
N GLU A 336 -9.56 -7.94 9.83
CA GLU A 336 -8.66 -7.43 10.88
C GLU A 336 -8.98 -5.98 11.31
N ALA A 337 -9.83 -5.25 10.58
CA ALA A 337 -10.04 -3.83 10.81
C ALA A 337 -10.92 -3.54 12.03
N THR A 338 -10.67 -2.42 12.72
CA THR A 338 -11.57 -1.90 13.75
C THR A 338 -12.50 -0.82 13.19
N VAL A 339 -13.62 -0.56 13.86
CA VAL A 339 -14.55 0.52 13.49
C VAL A 339 -13.81 1.86 13.39
N ASN A 340 -12.91 2.14 14.34
CA ASN A 340 -12.07 3.34 14.36
C ASN A 340 -11.14 3.44 13.15
N ASP A 341 -10.69 2.32 12.57
CA ASP A 341 -9.88 2.34 11.35
C ASP A 341 -10.74 2.64 10.10
N LEU A 342 -12.04 2.30 10.10
CA LEU A 342 -12.99 2.64 9.01
C LEU A 342 -13.54 4.07 9.06
N LEU A 343 -13.40 4.80 10.17
CA LEU A 343 -13.78 6.22 10.27
C LEU A 343 -12.83 7.12 9.45
N ILE A 344 -12.97 7.11 8.12
CA ILE A 344 -12.20 7.93 7.18
C ILE A 344 -12.84 9.32 7.09
N PRO A 345 -12.12 10.43 7.35
CA PRO A 345 -12.69 11.77 7.21
C PRO A 345 -13.06 12.11 5.77
N SER A 346 -14.22 12.76 5.60
CA SER A 346 -14.57 13.45 4.35
C SER A 346 -13.74 14.73 4.21
N LEU A 347 -13.37 15.09 2.98
CA LEU A 347 -12.85 16.41 2.61
C LEU A 347 -13.69 17.05 1.49
N SER A 348 -14.91 16.55 1.27
CA SER A 348 -15.81 17.02 0.21
C SER A 348 -16.51 18.30 0.64
N TYR A 349 -16.04 19.46 0.16
CA TYR A 349 -16.65 20.78 0.43
C TYR A 349 -18.15 20.89 0.04
N THR A 350 -18.67 19.94 -0.74
CA THR A 350 -20.08 19.90 -1.19
C THR A 350 -21.00 19.08 -0.28
N ASN A 351 -20.46 18.18 0.55
CA ASN A 351 -21.21 17.24 1.37
C ASN A 351 -20.75 17.39 2.82
N ASP A 352 -21.57 18.02 3.67
CA ASP A 352 -21.28 18.30 5.09
C ASP A 352 -21.28 17.04 5.99
N THR A 353 -21.22 15.85 5.38
CA THR A 353 -20.99 14.56 6.02
C THR A 353 -19.57 14.47 6.59
N LEU A 354 -19.44 14.03 7.85
CA LEU A 354 -18.16 13.91 8.56
C LEU A 354 -17.23 12.84 7.98
N TYR A 355 -17.78 11.79 7.36
CA TYR A 355 -17.04 10.60 6.93
C TYR A 355 -17.20 10.28 5.45
N ASP A 356 -16.11 9.80 4.84
CA ASP A 356 -16.08 9.32 3.47
C ASP A 356 -16.63 7.89 3.38
N VAL A 357 -17.95 7.80 3.26
CA VAL A 357 -18.67 6.52 3.16
C VAL A 357 -18.52 5.88 1.77
N GLU A 358 -18.23 6.64 0.72
CA GLU A 358 -18.06 6.11 -0.64
C GLU A 358 -16.79 5.27 -0.75
N LEU A 359 -15.71 5.70 -0.08
CA LEU A 359 -14.48 4.92 0.02
C LEU A 359 -14.67 3.63 0.85
N VAL A 360 -15.56 3.64 1.86
CA VAL A 360 -15.90 2.43 2.64
C VAL A 360 -16.81 1.46 1.85
N MET A 361 -17.76 1.95 1.06
CA MET A 361 -18.50 1.11 0.11
C MET A 361 -17.54 0.46 -0.90
N THR A 362 -16.60 1.22 -1.46
CA THR A 362 -15.56 0.71 -2.37
C THR A 362 -14.73 -0.42 -1.75
N ILE A 363 -14.31 -0.28 -0.49
CA ILE A 363 -13.60 -1.35 0.25
C ILE A 363 -14.44 -2.63 0.37
N LEU A 364 -15.74 -2.49 0.66
CA LEU A 364 -16.65 -3.63 0.84
C LEU A 364 -16.95 -4.35 -0.47
N GLU A 365 -17.11 -3.61 -1.57
CA GLU A 365 -17.24 -4.17 -2.92
C GLU A 365 -16.01 -4.99 -3.32
N GLN A 366 -14.80 -4.53 -3.00
CA GLN A 366 -13.56 -5.27 -3.23
C GLN A 366 -13.52 -6.57 -2.40
N PHE A 367 -13.83 -6.50 -1.09
CA PHE A 367 -13.90 -7.67 -0.20
C PHE A 367 -14.91 -8.72 -0.69
N ILE A 368 -16.11 -8.31 -1.11
CA ILE A 368 -17.14 -9.21 -1.62
C ILE A 368 -16.73 -9.82 -2.97
N SER A 369 -16.14 -9.04 -3.87
CA SER A 369 -15.71 -9.51 -5.20
C SER A 369 -14.62 -10.58 -5.12
N GLN A 370 -13.65 -10.41 -4.21
CA GLN A 370 -12.58 -11.38 -3.96
C GLN A 370 -13.16 -12.73 -3.48
N GLY A 371 -14.20 -12.68 -2.65
CA GLY A 371 -14.92 -13.84 -2.14
C GLY A 371 -15.83 -14.56 -3.14
N GLN A 372 -15.72 -14.29 -4.45
CA GLN A 372 -16.44 -14.95 -5.55
C GLN A 372 -15.51 -15.57 -6.62
N SER A 373 -14.18 -15.47 -6.47
CA SER A 373 -13.23 -15.99 -7.47
C SER A 373 -13.38 -17.52 -7.67
N PRO A 374 -13.43 -18.03 -8.92
CA PRO A 374 -13.49 -19.47 -9.18
C PRO A 374 -12.29 -20.22 -8.59
N PRO A 375 -12.44 -21.49 -8.15
CA PRO A 375 -11.32 -22.27 -7.65
C PRO A 375 -10.23 -22.42 -8.74
N THR A 376 -9.00 -22.01 -8.42
CA THR A 376 -7.87 -21.96 -9.35
C THR A 376 -7.24 -23.33 -9.62
N SER A 377 -8.05 -24.37 -9.70
CA SER A 377 -7.65 -25.74 -10.00
C SER A 377 -8.75 -26.43 -10.84
N PRO A 378 -8.41 -27.03 -12.00
CA PRO A 378 -9.40 -27.71 -12.82
C PRO A 378 -9.93 -28.96 -12.09
N PRO A 379 -11.23 -29.25 -12.18
CA PRO A 379 -11.79 -30.45 -11.56
C PRO A 379 -11.18 -31.70 -12.21
N ARG A 380 -10.41 -32.46 -11.43
CA ARG A 380 -9.91 -33.77 -11.85
C ARG A 380 -11.08 -34.74 -11.97
N SER A 381 -11.56 -34.95 -13.19
CA SER A 381 -12.48 -36.05 -13.51
C SER A 381 -11.82 -37.39 -13.14
N ARG A 382 -12.24 -37.98 -12.01
CA ARG A 382 -11.89 -39.37 -11.68
C ARG A 382 -12.54 -40.27 -12.71
N LEU A 383 -11.76 -40.78 -13.67
CA LEU A 383 -12.16 -41.93 -14.47
C LEU A 383 -12.44 -43.10 -13.52
N ALA A 384 -13.65 -43.65 -13.61
CA ALA A 384 -14.06 -44.76 -12.77
C ALA A 384 -13.30 -46.03 -13.18
N PHE A 385 -12.68 -46.68 -12.20
CA PHE A 385 -12.25 -48.08 -12.31
C PHE A 385 -12.96 -48.88 -11.22
N GLU A 386 -13.91 -49.71 -11.64
CA GLU A 386 -14.62 -50.61 -10.73
C GLU A 386 -13.69 -51.67 -10.15
N ARG A 387 -13.72 -51.86 -8.82
CA ARG A 387 -13.49 -53.18 -8.21
C ARG A 387 -14.51 -53.41 -7.09
N ARG A 388 -15.14 -54.59 -7.13
CA ARG A 388 -16.27 -54.98 -6.28
C ARG A 388 -15.78 -55.56 -4.94
N ARG A 389 -16.36 -55.09 -3.82
CA ARG A 389 -16.77 -55.82 -2.58
C ARG A 389 -16.69 -54.91 -1.34
N SER A 390 -17.47 -55.08 -0.26
CA SER A 390 -18.88 -55.51 -0.11
C SER A 390 -19.28 -55.45 1.37
N ARG A 391 -20.25 -54.59 1.74
CA ARG A 391 -20.99 -54.57 3.04
C ARG A 391 -20.11 -54.18 4.27
N SER A 392 -20.62 -53.61 5.36
CA SER A 392 -22.01 -53.23 5.77
C SER A 392 -22.00 -52.13 6.84
N ALA A 393 -23.08 -51.34 6.91
CA ALA A 393 -23.43 -50.32 7.93
C ALA A 393 -22.50 -49.08 8.00
N GLU A 394 -22.96 -47.87 8.31
CA GLU A 394 -24.33 -47.38 8.57
C GLU A 394 -24.51 -45.95 7.99
N ASN A 395 -25.74 -45.48 7.79
CA ASN A 395 -26.02 -44.26 7.02
C ASN A 395 -25.83 -42.97 7.84
N ILE A 396 -24.80 -42.17 7.50
CA ILE A 396 -24.77 -40.72 7.74
C ILE A 396 -24.52 -40.02 6.40
N ASN A 397 -25.45 -39.15 5.98
CA ASN A 397 -25.47 -38.60 4.62
C ASN A 397 -24.52 -37.39 4.43
N CYS A 398 -23.21 -37.66 4.43
CA CYS A 398 -22.14 -36.64 4.34
C CYS A 398 -21.80 -36.16 2.91
N GLU A 399 -22.77 -36.08 2.00
CA GLU A 399 -22.60 -35.49 0.64
C GLU A 399 -22.44 -33.95 0.67
N PHE A 400 -21.45 -33.43 1.40
CA PHE A 400 -21.15 -31.99 1.41
C PHE A 400 -19.72 -31.60 1.82
N GLN A 401 -18.78 -32.55 1.95
CA GLN A 401 -17.57 -32.34 2.76
C GLN A 401 -16.22 -32.20 2.02
N GLU A 402 -16.15 -32.37 0.68
CA GLU A 402 -14.85 -32.33 -0.05
C GLU A 402 -14.45 -30.97 -0.67
N SER A 403 -15.22 -29.89 -0.44
CA SER A 403 -14.89 -28.51 -0.93
C SER A 403 -14.65 -27.47 0.18
N ARG A 404 -14.64 -27.86 1.46
CA ARG A 404 -14.91 -26.93 2.58
C ARG A 404 -13.74 -26.09 3.13
N ARG A 405 -12.48 -26.36 2.80
CA ARG A 405 -11.33 -25.71 3.49
C ARG A 405 -11.07 -24.25 3.10
N SER A 406 -11.22 -23.88 1.83
CA SER A 406 -11.10 -22.48 1.41
C SER A 406 -12.36 -21.67 1.71
N SER A 407 -13.54 -22.31 1.69
CA SER A 407 -14.82 -21.64 1.89
C SER A 407 -15.10 -21.30 3.35
N SER A 408 -14.70 -22.15 4.32
CA SER A 408 -14.96 -21.90 5.75
C SER A 408 -14.29 -20.62 6.26
N ALA A 409 -13.01 -20.41 5.92
CA ALA A 409 -12.27 -19.20 6.27
C ALA A 409 -12.94 -17.95 5.68
N SER A 410 -13.35 -18.00 4.41
CA SER A 410 -14.09 -16.90 3.76
C SER A 410 -15.44 -16.61 4.42
N HIS A 411 -16.09 -17.63 5.01
CA HIS A 411 -17.35 -17.47 5.72
C HIS A 411 -17.14 -16.84 7.11
N SER A 412 -16.11 -17.22 7.85
CA SER A 412 -15.75 -16.56 9.11
C SER A 412 -15.34 -15.10 8.90
N ALA A 413 -14.62 -14.78 7.81
CA ALA A 413 -14.30 -13.41 7.43
C ALA A 413 -15.58 -12.59 7.16
N LYS A 414 -16.52 -13.13 6.37
CA LYS A 414 -17.80 -12.47 6.07
C LYS A 414 -18.64 -12.22 7.33
N LEU A 415 -18.70 -13.16 8.28
CA LEU A 415 -19.38 -13.00 9.58
C LEU A 415 -18.75 -11.87 10.43
N LYS A 416 -17.41 -11.79 10.48
CA LYS A 416 -16.70 -10.69 11.19
C LYS A 416 -16.97 -9.34 10.53
N VAL A 417 -16.86 -9.26 9.20
CA VAL A 417 -17.07 -8.03 8.43
C VAL A 417 -18.51 -7.54 8.55
N ALA A 418 -19.51 -8.41 8.64
CA ALA A 418 -20.89 -8.01 8.94
C ALA A 418 -21.02 -7.26 10.27
N LYS A 419 -20.49 -7.83 11.36
CA LYS A 419 -20.50 -7.15 12.68
C LYS A 419 -19.63 -5.88 12.70
N LEU A 420 -18.59 -5.80 11.87
CA LEU A 420 -17.79 -4.58 11.70
C LEU A 420 -18.60 -3.48 10.96
N VAL A 421 -19.30 -3.82 9.87
CA VAL A 421 -20.13 -2.89 9.09
C VAL A 421 -21.34 -2.43 9.89
N ASP A 422 -22.03 -3.31 10.59
CA ASP A 422 -23.22 -2.95 11.37
C ASP A 422 -22.86 -2.04 12.56
N ARG A 423 -21.64 -2.16 13.11
CA ARG A 423 -21.09 -1.22 14.10
C ARG A 423 -20.55 0.08 13.50
N TYR A 424 -19.99 0.03 12.29
CA TYR A 424 -19.64 1.24 11.55
C TYR A 424 -20.89 2.07 11.22
N LEU A 425 -21.99 1.41 10.82
CA LEU A 425 -23.31 2.03 10.65
C LEU A 425 -23.80 2.72 11.94
N GLN A 426 -23.60 2.13 13.12
CA GLN A 426 -23.96 2.76 14.41
C GLN A 426 -23.18 4.06 14.73
N GLU A 427 -21.97 4.22 14.18
CA GLU A 427 -21.18 5.45 14.33
C GLU A 427 -21.58 6.51 13.29
N VAL A 428 -21.63 6.14 11.99
CA VAL A 428 -22.01 7.12 10.93
C VAL A 428 -23.47 7.55 11.00
N SER A 429 -24.37 6.74 11.59
CA SER A 429 -25.79 7.10 11.76
C SER A 429 -26.05 8.15 12.84
N ARG A 430 -25.00 8.68 13.48
CA ARG A 430 -25.10 9.86 14.38
C ARG A 430 -24.88 11.18 13.64
N ASP A 431 -24.44 11.13 12.37
CA ASP A 431 -24.24 12.30 11.53
C ASP A 431 -25.56 12.67 10.84
N VAL A 432 -26.13 13.82 11.20
CA VAL A 432 -27.42 14.32 10.67
C VAL A 432 -27.37 14.54 9.15
N ASN A 433 -26.18 14.68 8.56
CA ASN A 433 -25.98 14.81 7.12
C ASN A 433 -25.88 13.45 6.38
N PHE A 434 -25.90 12.31 7.07
CA PHE A 434 -25.72 10.98 6.46
C PHE A 434 -26.96 10.51 5.66
N PRO A 435 -26.88 10.35 4.32
CA PRO A 435 -28.06 10.10 3.51
C PRO A 435 -28.51 8.63 3.52
N LEU A 436 -29.82 8.42 3.63
CA LEU A 436 -30.48 7.11 3.71
C LEU A 436 -30.12 6.15 2.57
N SER A 437 -29.85 6.67 1.37
CA SER A 437 -29.40 5.87 0.23
C SER A 437 -28.08 5.15 0.51
N LYS A 438 -27.13 5.80 1.20
CA LYS A 438 -25.83 5.20 1.57
C LYS A 438 -25.96 4.24 2.75
N PHE A 439 -26.85 4.50 3.71
CA PHE A 439 -27.17 3.53 4.77
C PHE A 439 -27.63 2.21 4.15
N ILE A 440 -28.65 2.27 3.28
CA ILE A 440 -29.25 1.08 2.68
C ILE A 440 -28.24 0.34 1.80
N ALA A 441 -27.45 1.05 0.99
CA ALA A 441 -26.39 0.44 0.19
C ALA A 441 -25.36 -0.33 1.03
N LEU A 442 -24.82 0.28 2.10
CA LEU A 442 -23.91 -0.40 3.05
C LEU A 442 -24.54 -1.66 3.67
N ALA A 443 -25.83 -1.61 4.00
CA ALA A 443 -26.54 -2.75 4.56
C ALA A 443 -26.71 -3.89 3.52
N GLU A 444 -27.05 -3.55 2.28
CA GLU A 444 -27.37 -4.50 1.19
C GLU A 444 -26.14 -5.08 0.46
N ILE A 445 -24.95 -4.47 0.55
CA ILE A 445 -23.69 -4.99 -0.04
C ILE A 445 -23.29 -6.37 0.54
N LEU A 446 -23.61 -6.63 1.82
CA LEU A 446 -23.24 -7.89 2.47
C LEU A 446 -24.34 -8.96 2.29
N PRO A 447 -23.97 -10.21 1.91
CA PRO A 447 -24.95 -11.26 1.66
C PRO A 447 -25.64 -11.71 2.96
N GLU A 448 -26.92 -12.07 2.86
CA GLU A 448 -27.79 -12.30 4.02
C GLU A 448 -27.24 -13.34 5.03
N PHE A 449 -26.53 -14.38 4.57
CA PHE A 449 -25.92 -15.40 5.44
C PHE A 449 -24.78 -14.87 6.33
N ALA A 450 -24.24 -13.67 6.03
CA ALA A 450 -23.21 -13.03 6.84
C ALA A 450 -23.78 -12.38 8.12
N ARG A 451 -25.09 -12.16 8.20
CA ARG A 451 -25.79 -11.71 9.41
C ARG A 451 -26.54 -12.88 10.04
N HIS A 452 -25.94 -13.45 11.08
CA HIS A 452 -26.54 -14.52 11.87
C HIS A 452 -27.63 -13.97 12.81
N ASP A 453 -27.26 -12.94 13.57
CA ASP A 453 -28.13 -12.06 14.33
C ASP A 453 -28.32 -10.72 13.60
N HIS A 454 -29.42 -10.02 13.90
CA HIS A 454 -29.74 -8.69 13.34
C HIS A 454 -29.71 -7.56 14.40
N ASP A 455 -29.25 -7.84 15.63
CA ASP A 455 -29.29 -6.91 16.75
C ASP A 455 -28.40 -5.66 16.56
N ASP A 456 -27.15 -5.85 16.10
CA ASP A 456 -26.24 -4.74 15.79
C ASP A 456 -26.81 -3.89 14.62
N LEU A 457 -27.52 -4.50 13.66
CA LEU A 457 -28.19 -3.79 12.56
C LEU A 457 -29.45 -3.04 13.02
N TYR A 458 -30.27 -3.63 13.90
CA TYR A 458 -31.41 -2.94 14.52
C TYR A 458 -30.94 -1.72 15.31
N ARG A 459 -29.86 -1.85 16.10
CA ARG A 459 -29.28 -0.73 16.84
C ARG A 459 -28.77 0.39 15.91
N ALA A 460 -28.25 0.05 14.72
CA ALA A 460 -27.92 1.06 13.71
C ALA A 460 -29.17 1.80 13.18
N ILE A 461 -30.24 1.07 12.87
CA ILE A 461 -31.52 1.62 12.40
C ILE A 461 -32.15 2.52 13.46
N ASP A 462 -32.14 2.11 14.73
CA ASP A 462 -32.67 2.88 15.87
C ASP A 462 -31.91 4.20 16.07
N ILE A 463 -30.56 4.16 16.02
CA ILE A 463 -29.73 5.37 16.07
C ILE A 463 -30.04 6.30 14.89
N TYR A 464 -30.17 5.76 13.67
CA TYR A 464 -30.52 6.55 12.48
C TYR A 464 -31.90 7.20 12.58
N LEU A 465 -32.92 6.47 13.04
CA LEU A 465 -34.27 7.01 13.25
C LEU A 465 -34.31 8.11 14.33
N LYS A 466 -33.43 8.04 15.34
CA LYS A 466 -33.27 9.07 16.38
C LYS A 466 -32.48 10.29 15.90
N ALA A 467 -31.50 10.11 15.02
CA ALA A 467 -30.70 11.20 14.45
C ALA A 467 -31.44 11.97 13.33
N HIS A 468 -32.31 11.29 12.57
CA HIS A 468 -33.03 11.86 11.43
C HIS A 468 -34.56 11.82 11.64
N PRO A 469 -35.12 12.66 12.54
CA PRO A 469 -36.56 12.68 12.82
C PRO A 469 -37.42 13.09 11.60
N GLU A 470 -36.83 13.81 10.64
CA GLU A 470 -37.49 14.32 9.44
C GLU A 470 -37.88 13.23 8.41
N LEU A 471 -37.38 11.99 8.57
CA LEU A 471 -37.64 10.89 7.63
C LEU A 471 -39.12 10.59 7.43
N ASN A 472 -39.55 10.55 6.17
CA ASN A 472 -40.93 10.27 5.78
C ASN A 472 -41.37 8.84 6.12
N LYS A 473 -42.69 8.61 6.23
CA LYS A 473 -43.27 7.27 6.48
C LYS A 473 -42.83 6.22 5.44
N SER A 474 -42.65 6.64 4.18
CA SER A 474 -42.11 5.82 3.08
C SER A 474 -40.63 5.46 3.29
N GLU A 475 -39.83 6.40 3.78
CA GLU A 475 -38.39 6.27 4.00
C GLU A 475 -38.08 5.40 5.22
N ARG A 476 -38.78 5.61 6.34
CA ARG A 476 -38.72 4.71 7.52
C ARG A 476 -39.12 3.28 7.14
N LYS A 477 -40.17 3.11 6.32
CA LYS A 477 -40.58 1.80 5.76
C LYS A 477 -39.51 1.20 4.83
N ARG A 478 -38.77 2.01 4.06
CA ARG A 478 -37.67 1.55 3.21
C ARG A 478 -36.46 1.11 4.06
N LEU A 479 -36.09 1.89 5.07
CA LEU A 479 -35.01 1.59 6.02
C LEU A 479 -35.27 0.27 6.75
N CYS A 480 -36.43 0.12 7.40
CA CYS A 480 -36.74 -1.09 8.17
C CYS A 480 -36.95 -2.36 7.31
N ARG A 481 -36.96 -2.25 5.97
CA ARG A 481 -37.11 -3.42 5.07
C ARG A 481 -35.90 -4.37 5.13
N ILE A 482 -34.71 -3.88 5.47
CA ILE A 482 -33.47 -4.66 5.59
C ILE A 482 -33.42 -5.54 6.85
N LEU A 483 -34.41 -5.39 7.75
CA LEU A 483 -34.43 -6.04 9.05
C LEU A 483 -35.28 -7.33 9.01
N ASP A 484 -34.64 -8.50 9.15
CA ASP A 484 -35.36 -9.74 9.43
C ASP A 484 -35.63 -9.88 10.93
N CYS A 485 -36.87 -9.60 11.34
CA CYS A 485 -37.33 -9.73 12.72
C CYS A 485 -37.14 -11.14 13.32
N LYS A 486 -36.99 -12.19 12.49
CA LYS A 486 -36.73 -13.56 12.99
C LYS A 486 -35.35 -13.71 13.64
N LYS A 487 -34.36 -12.93 13.18
CA LYS A 487 -32.95 -12.96 13.60
C LYS A 487 -32.63 -12.01 14.76
N LEU A 488 -33.64 -11.39 15.36
CA LEU A 488 -33.50 -10.57 16.56
C LEU A 488 -33.48 -11.43 17.82
N SER A 489 -32.63 -11.07 18.79
CA SER A 489 -32.70 -11.62 20.15
C SER A 489 -33.98 -11.20 20.89
N MET A 490 -34.25 -11.82 22.04
CA MET A 490 -35.41 -11.45 22.87
C MET A 490 -35.34 -9.99 23.34
N GLU A 491 -34.15 -9.54 23.74
CA GLU A 491 -33.90 -8.16 24.21
C GLU A 491 -34.10 -7.15 23.08
N ALA A 492 -33.60 -7.46 21.87
CA ALA A 492 -33.79 -6.63 20.70
C ALA A 492 -35.26 -6.58 20.24
N CYS A 493 -36.00 -7.71 20.33
CA CYS A 493 -37.45 -7.74 20.10
C CYS A 493 -38.19 -6.83 21.08
N MET A 494 -37.94 -6.96 22.39
CA MET A 494 -38.60 -6.16 23.43
C MET A 494 -38.35 -4.65 23.24
N HIS A 495 -37.10 -4.26 22.91
CA HIS A 495 -36.78 -2.86 22.60
C HIS A 495 -37.44 -2.38 21.29
N ALA A 496 -37.60 -3.25 20.29
CA ALA A 496 -38.31 -2.91 19.04
C ALA A 496 -39.84 -2.83 19.21
N ALA A 497 -40.43 -3.66 20.08
CA ALA A 497 -41.85 -3.60 20.42
C ALA A 497 -42.24 -2.27 21.11
N GLN A 498 -41.31 -1.63 21.81
CA GLN A 498 -41.47 -0.36 22.51
C GLN A 498 -41.06 0.88 21.68
N ASN A 499 -40.55 0.70 20.45
CA ASN A 499 -39.96 1.79 19.67
C ASN A 499 -40.97 2.48 18.74
N GLU A 500 -41.51 3.61 19.21
CA GLU A 500 -42.51 4.43 18.50
C GLU A 500 -42.03 5.00 17.15
N LEU A 501 -40.71 5.01 16.88
CA LEU A 501 -40.17 5.48 15.60
C LEU A 501 -40.30 4.45 14.47
N LEU A 502 -40.52 3.17 14.80
CA LEU A 502 -40.68 2.09 13.83
C LEU A 502 -42.08 2.11 13.17
N PRO A 503 -42.19 1.72 11.89
CA PRO A 503 -43.50 1.51 11.27
C PRO A 503 -44.28 0.39 11.96
N LEU A 504 -45.56 0.61 12.28
CA LEU A 504 -46.44 -0.36 12.98
C LEU A 504 -46.37 -1.79 12.44
N ARG A 505 -46.24 -1.97 11.12
CA ARG A 505 -46.09 -3.29 10.49
C ARG A 505 -44.86 -4.06 11.01
N VAL A 506 -43.76 -3.37 11.28
CA VAL A 506 -42.52 -3.96 11.83
C VAL A 506 -42.72 -4.35 13.29
N VAL A 507 -43.35 -3.47 14.08
CA VAL A 507 -43.71 -3.74 15.49
C VAL A 507 -44.59 -4.99 15.60
N VAL A 508 -45.63 -5.12 14.77
CA VAL A 508 -46.49 -6.31 14.72
C VAL A 508 -45.71 -7.56 14.29
N GLN A 509 -44.77 -7.46 13.35
CA GLN A 509 -43.92 -8.60 12.96
C GLN A 509 -42.97 -9.03 14.09
N VAL A 510 -42.40 -8.10 14.86
CA VAL A 510 -41.58 -8.40 16.04
C VAL A 510 -42.40 -9.14 17.10
N LEU A 511 -43.56 -8.60 17.48
CA LEU A 511 -44.47 -9.20 18.47
C LEU A 511 -44.93 -10.61 18.07
N PHE A 512 -45.22 -10.82 16.77
CA PHE A 512 -45.59 -12.14 16.26
C PHE A 512 -44.47 -13.18 16.44
N PHE A 513 -43.22 -12.83 16.12
CA PHE A 513 -42.09 -13.74 16.30
C PHE A 513 -41.70 -13.92 17.78
N GLU A 514 -41.91 -12.91 18.62
CA GLU A 514 -41.80 -13.00 20.08
C GLU A 514 -42.82 -14.00 20.64
N GLN A 515 -44.11 -13.85 20.31
CA GLN A 515 -45.18 -14.74 20.74
C GLN A 515 -44.98 -16.19 20.25
N ALA A 516 -44.57 -16.37 18.99
CA ALA A 516 -44.25 -17.69 18.44
C ALA A 516 -43.06 -18.35 19.16
N ARG A 517 -42.04 -17.56 19.54
CA ARG A 517 -40.87 -18.03 20.28
C ARG A 517 -41.22 -18.38 21.73
N ALA A 518 -42.06 -17.60 22.39
CA ALA A 518 -42.57 -17.87 23.74
C ALA A 518 -43.42 -19.15 23.78
N ALA A 519 -44.31 -19.34 22.80
CA ALA A 519 -45.11 -20.54 22.65
C ALA A 519 -44.25 -21.80 22.41
N ALA A 520 -43.23 -21.71 21.56
CA ALA A 520 -42.28 -22.80 21.32
C ALA A 520 -41.40 -23.13 22.54
N ALA A 521 -41.16 -22.15 23.43
CA ALA A 521 -40.42 -22.33 24.68
C ALA A 521 -41.28 -22.82 25.86
N GLY A 522 -42.59 -23.01 25.68
CA GLY A 522 -43.51 -23.43 26.74
C GLY A 522 -43.78 -22.38 27.82
N GLY A 523 -43.45 -21.11 27.57
CA GLY A 523 -43.63 -20.02 28.51
C GLY A 523 -45.09 -19.57 28.64
N LYS A 524 -45.51 -19.14 29.84
CA LYS A 524 -46.76 -18.38 29.99
C LYS A 524 -46.62 -17.03 29.29
N VAL A 525 -47.70 -16.61 28.63
CA VAL A 525 -47.79 -15.35 27.86
C VAL A 525 -47.49 -14.15 28.75
N THR A 526 -46.54 -13.31 28.31
CA THR A 526 -46.38 -11.94 28.79
C THR A 526 -47.45 -11.06 28.14
N ASP A 527 -48.10 -10.22 28.95
CA ASP A 527 -49.22 -9.40 28.49
C ASP A 527 -48.78 -8.32 27.48
N PHE A 528 -49.59 -8.09 26.43
CA PHE A 528 -49.28 -7.06 25.43
C PHE A 528 -49.21 -5.65 26.09
N PRO A 529 -48.22 -4.80 25.71
CA PRO A 529 -48.16 -3.41 26.14
C PRO A 529 -49.45 -2.64 25.87
N SER A 530 -49.82 -1.72 26.76
CA SER A 530 -51.10 -1.01 26.75
C SER A 530 -51.38 -0.23 25.46
N ASN A 531 -50.37 0.47 24.94
CA ASN A 531 -50.40 1.19 23.66
C ASN A 531 -50.68 0.28 22.45
N ILE A 532 -50.28 -1.00 22.50
CA ILE A 532 -50.61 -1.99 21.46
C ILE A 532 -52.03 -2.54 21.65
N LYS A 533 -52.50 -2.69 22.90
CA LYS A 533 -53.91 -3.07 23.16
C LYS A 533 -54.89 -2.01 22.63
N GLU A 534 -54.60 -0.72 22.80
CA GLU A 534 -55.43 0.37 22.21
C GLU A 534 -55.43 0.37 20.67
N LEU A 535 -54.29 0.07 20.02
CA LEU A 535 -54.20 -0.03 18.56
C LEU A 535 -54.89 -1.28 17.98
N LEU A 536 -54.99 -2.37 18.74
CA LEU A 536 -55.72 -3.57 18.32
C LEU A 536 -57.23 -3.46 18.56
N THR A 537 -57.67 -2.82 19.66
CA THR A 537 -59.10 -2.59 19.93
C THR A 537 -59.70 -1.54 18.99
N THR A 538 -58.96 -0.48 18.63
CA THR A 538 -59.39 0.49 17.60
C THR A 538 -59.49 -0.10 16.19
N HIS A 539 -58.88 -1.26 15.95
CA HIS A 539 -59.04 -2.06 14.72
C HIS A 539 -59.94 -3.30 14.90
N GLY A 540 -60.62 -3.45 16.04
CA GLY A 540 -61.66 -4.47 16.26
C GLY A 540 -61.17 -5.91 16.45
N ILE A 541 -59.90 -6.12 16.82
CA ILE A 541 -59.33 -7.46 17.04
C ILE A 541 -59.24 -7.74 18.56
N ASP A 542 -60.11 -8.63 19.04
CA ASP A 542 -60.22 -9.03 20.46
C ASP A 542 -59.32 -10.24 20.77
N PRO A 543 -58.28 -10.13 21.63
CA PRO A 543 -57.39 -11.23 21.96
C PRO A 543 -58.00 -12.33 22.85
N SER A 544 -59.21 -12.15 23.39
CA SER A 544 -59.72 -12.95 24.52
C SER A 544 -60.36 -14.29 24.18
N LYS A 545 -60.54 -14.64 22.90
CA LYS A 545 -61.45 -15.74 22.45
C LYS A 545 -60.80 -16.94 21.74
N TYR A 546 -59.69 -17.48 22.24
CA TYR A 546 -59.19 -18.79 21.78
C TYR A 546 -58.67 -19.70 22.91
N THR A 547 -59.57 -20.47 23.52
CA THR A 547 -59.24 -21.55 24.48
C THR A 547 -60.16 -22.77 24.32
N ALA A 548 -59.82 -23.67 23.39
CA ALA A 548 -60.35 -25.04 23.34
C ALA A 548 -59.33 -25.97 22.63
N PRO A 549 -58.91 -27.09 23.23
CA PRO A 549 -58.01 -28.05 22.59
C PRO A 549 -58.79 -29.10 21.79
N LEU A 550 -58.27 -29.52 20.63
CA LEU A 550 -58.80 -30.68 19.90
C LEU A 550 -57.71 -31.32 19.02
N SER A 551 -57.73 -32.65 18.96
CA SER A 551 -56.72 -33.46 18.29
C SER A 551 -57.22 -34.02 16.96
N THR A 552 -56.35 -34.01 15.95
CA THR A 552 -56.31 -34.94 14.79
C THR A 552 -57.46 -34.99 13.77
N THR A 553 -57.04 -35.22 12.52
CA THR A 553 -57.79 -35.69 11.32
C THR A 553 -58.59 -34.70 10.46
N THR A 554 -58.59 -35.04 9.16
CA THR A 554 -59.32 -34.46 8.01
C THR A 554 -58.94 -33.07 7.53
N SER A 555 -59.10 -32.88 6.23
CA SER A 555 -58.57 -31.78 5.41
C SER A 555 -59.69 -30.89 4.86
N ILE A 556 -59.33 -29.64 4.50
CA ILE A 556 -59.78 -28.95 3.28
C ILE A 556 -58.85 -27.74 3.05
N HIS A 557 -58.68 -27.33 1.78
CA HIS A 557 -57.85 -26.19 1.39
C HIS A 557 -58.53 -24.83 1.64
N ALA A 558 -57.74 -23.86 2.09
CA ALA A 558 -57.86 -22.45 1.75
C ALA A 558 -56.43 -21.88 1.59
N GLU A 559 -56.26 -20.82 0.80
CA GLU A 559 -54.92 -20.38 0.34
C GLU A 559 -54.27 -19.37 1.28
N ASP A 560 -53.00 -19.59 1.63
CA ASP A 560 -52.16 -18.57 2.26
C ASP A 560 -50.70 -18.65 1.73
N ASN A 561 -50.54 -18.30 0.46
CA ASN A 561 -49.23 -18.15 -0.18
C ASN A 561 -48.63 -16.78 0.18
N TRP A 562 -47.62 -16.70 1.05
CA TRP A 562 -46.47 -15.83 0.73
C TRP A 562 -45.17 -16.23 1.45
N SER A 563 -44.20 -16.73 0.68
CA SER A 563 -42.80 -16.88 1.07
C SER A 563 -41.89 -16.56 -0.11
N VAL A 564 -40.63 -16.27 0.17
CA VAL A 564 -39.82 -15.33 -0.65
C VAL A 564 -39.05 -16.01 -1.80
N SER A 565 -38.96 -15.27 -2.92
CA SER A 565 -38.07 -15.45 -4.09
C SER A 565 -38.45 -16.53 -5.12
N GLY A 566 -38.21 -16.19 -6.39
CA GLY A 566 -38.59 -17.05 -7.52
C GLY A 566 -38.36 -16.44 -8.90
N PHE A 567 -37.19 -15.84 -9.18
CA PHE A 567 -36.81 -15.49 -10.56
C PHE A 567 -36.77 -16.76 -11.43
N LYS A 568 -37.58 -16.81 -12.50
CA LYS A 568 -37.44 -17.78 -13.58
C LYS A 568 -37.71 -17.13 -14.93
N SER A 569 -36.74 -17.23 -15.84
CA SER A 569 -36.95 -17.03 -17.27
C SER A 569 -37.78 -18.19 -17.86
N PRO A 570 -38.59 -17.97 -18.91
CA PRO A 570 -39.48 -18.99 -19.45
C PRO A 570 -38.73 -20.07 -20.24
N LYS A 571 -39.27 -21.30 -20.20
CA LYS A 571 -39.06 -22.32 -21.23
C LYS A 571 -40.43 -22.91 -21.60
N SER A 572 -40.77 -22.86 -22.88
CA SER A 572 -41.96 -23.50 -23.44
C SER A 572 -41.83 -25.04 -23.43
N ARG A 573 -42.98 -25.74 -23.50
CA ARG A 573 -43.04 -27.20 -23.69
C ARG A 573 -43.29 -27.57 -25.16
N SER A 574 -42.94 -28.80 -25.48
CA SER A 574 -42.76 -29.33 -26.83
C SER A 574 -43.94 -30.12 -27.39
N SER A 575 -44.13 -30.06 -28.71
CA SER A 575 -44.72 -31.12 -29.55
C SER A 575 -44.37 -30.86 -31.03
N THR A 576 -44.40 -31.77 -32.01
CA THR A 576 -43.93 -33.18 -32.16
C THR A 576 -43.78 -33.43 -33.69
N LEU A 577 -43.10 -34.48 -34.14
CA LEU A 577 -43.12 -35.10 -35.50
C LEU A 577 -42.31 -34.49 -36.68
N LYS A 578 -41.29 -35.27 -37.09
CA LYS A 578 -40.96 -35.76 -38.46
C LYS A 578 -40.89 -34.80 -39.69
N MET A 579 -39.63 -34.55 -40.10
CA MET A 579 -38.97 -35.13 -41.31
C MET A 579 -39.15 -34.51 -42.73
N LYS A 580 -37.98 -34.32 -43.39
CA LYS A 580 -37.66 -34.23 -44.84
C LYS A 580 -37.80 -32.88 -45.61
N LEU A 581 -36.62 -32.30 -45.87
CA LEU A 581 -36.02 -31.83 -47.16
C LEU A 581 -36.75 -30.84 -48.10
N ALA A 582 -35.89 -30.06 -48.79
CA ALA A 582 -36.11 -29.23 -49.99
C ALA A 582 -36.99 -27.97 -49.83
N GLU A 583 -36.83 -26.90 -50.62
CA GLU A 583 -35.63 -26.25 -51.22
C GLU A 583 -36.05 -24.84 -51.74
N GLU A 584 -35.07 -23.94 -51.90
CA GLU A 584 -35.11 -22.67 -52.68
C GLU A 584 -36.08 -21.50 -52.31
N ASP A 585 -35.73 -20.34 -52.90
CA ASP A 585 -36.48 -19.12 -53.30
C ASP A 585 -37.18 -18.14 -52.31
N ASP A 586 -36.44 -17.05 -52.03
CA ASP A 586 -36.57 -15.68 -52.60
C ASP A 586 -37.69 -14.67 -52.24
N LEU A 587 -37.31 -13.38 -52.44
CA LEU A 587 -38.04 -12.09 -52.31
C LEU A 587 -38.42 -11.66 -50.86
N ASP A 588 -38.05 -10.46 -50.38
CA ASP A 588 -38.34 -9.06 -50.81
C ASP A 588 -39.80 -8.63 -50.53
N GLU A 589 -40.13 -7.38 -50.16
CA GLU A 589 -39.37 -6.11 -50.27
C GLU A 589 -39.88 -5.04 -49.24
N ASN A 590 -39.16 -3.90 -49.10
CA ASN A 590 -39.69 -2.53 -48.84
C ASN A 590 -40.39 -2.18 -47.50
N ASP A 591 -40.38 -0.92 -46.98
CA ASP A 591 -39.75 0.38 -47.32
C ASP A 591 -39.65 1.24 -46.00
N SER A 592 -39.05 2.43 -45.83
CA SER A 592 -38.41 3.42 -46.73
C SER A 592 -37.27 4.22 -46.06
N LEU A 593 -36.41 4.82 -46.91
CA LEU A 593 -35.67 6.11 -46.77
C LEU A 593 -35.01 6.50 -45.41
N ARG A 594 -33.69 6.82 -45.27
CA ARG A 594 -32.62 7.28 -46.20
C ARG A 594 -32.90 8.69 -46.80
N ASN A 595 -31.98 9.64 -47.03
CA ASN A 595 -30.51 9.83 -46.93
C ASN A 595 -30.23 11.18 -46.18
N GLY A 596 -29.00 11.61 -45.85
CA GLY A 596 -27.66 11.02 -46.02
C GLY A 596 -26.68 11.92 -46.81
N ILE A 597 -25.38 11.81 -46.48
CA ILE A 597 -24.10 12.18 -47.18
C ILE A 597 -23.07 12.35 -46.03
N GLY A 598 -21.87 11.73 -45.99
CA GLY A 598 -21.07 10.97 -46.97
C GLY A 598 -19.76 11.73 -47.27
N ARG A 599 -18.56 11.16 -47.46
CA ARG A 599 -17.96 9.79 -47.54
C ARG A 599 -16.44 9.96 -47.23
N ASN A 600 -15.52 8.99 -47.07
CA ASN A 600 -15.38 7.52 -47.30
C ASN A 600 -14.36 6.98 -46.23
N SER A 601 -14.34 5.72 -45.76
CA SER A 601 -13.75 4.49 -46.36
C SER A 601 -12.22 4.58 -46.62
N ARG A 602 -11.30 3.67 -46.22
CA ARG A 602 -11.29 2.21 -45.87
C ARG A 602 -10.07 1.95 -44.92
N PHE A 603 -9.75 0.77 -44.33
CA PHE A 603 -10.25 -0.62 -44.38
C PHE A 603 -9.82 -1.45 -43.13
N LYS A 604 -10.41 -2.64 -42.96
CA LYS A 604 -9.95 -3.90 -42.30
C LYS A 604 -9.26 -3.92 -40.92
N SER A 605 -9.82 -4.76 -40.05
CA SER A 605 -9.35 -5.20 -38.73
C SER A 605 -8.55 -6.51 -38.77
N ILE A 606 -7.83 -6.82 -37.68
CA ILE A 606 -7.68 -8.14 -37.03
C ILE A 606 -6.99 -7.95 -35.66
N CYS A 607 -7.40 -8.71 -34.64
CA CYS A 607 -6.74 -8.76 -33.33
C CYS A 607 -5.98 -10.09 -33.17
N ALA A 608 -4.75 -10.07 -32.64
CA ALA A 608 -4.04 -11.27 -32.20
C ALA A 608 -3.00 -10.95 -31.11
N ILE A 609 -2.82 -11.87 -30.16
CA ILE A 609 -1.88 -11.77 -29.03
C ILE A 609 -0.61 -12.60 -29.36
N PRO A 610 0.61 -12.09 -29.14
CA PRO A 610 1.83 -12.87 -29.30
C PRO A 610 2.13 -13.72 -28.06
N THR A 611 1.98 -15.04 -28.15
CA THR A 611 2.44 -16.00 -27.13
C THR A 611 3.84 -16.54 -27.40
N GLN A 612 4.55 -16.96 -26.34
CA GLN A 612 5.94 -17.45 -26.39
C GLN A 612 6.17 -18.64 -27.35
N PRO A 613 7.31 -18.72 -28.05
CA PRO A 613 7.83 -19.95 -28.61
C PRO A 613 8.72 -20.71 -27.62
N LYS A 614 8.45 -22.01 -27.43
CA LYS A 614 9.39 -22.99 -26.85
C LYS A 614 9.24 -24.33 -27.58
N LYS A 615 10.30 -24.79 -28.26
CA LYS A 615 10.81 -26.19 -28.23
C LYS A 615 11.96 -26.46 -29.21
N MET A 616 13.05 -26.99 -28.64
CA MET A 616 13.78 -28.20 -29.06
C MET A 616 14.23 -28.38 -30.52
N LEU A 617 15.55 -28.45 -30.69
CA LEU A 617 16.20 -29.50 -31.49
C LEU A 617 17.14 -30.30 -30.58
N SER A 618 17.50 -31.53 -30.95
CA SER A 618 18.22 -32.46 -30.06
C SER A 618 19.10 -33.47 -30.80
N LYS A 619 20.22 -33.85 -30.15
CA LYS A 619 21.14 -34.96 -30.47
C LYS A 619 22.02 -34.79 -31.72
N LEU A 620 23.32 -34.67 -31.46
CA LEU A 620 24.35 -35.55 -32.06
C LEU A 620 25.36 -35.93 -30.96
N TRP A 621 26.29 -36.85 -31.24
CA TRP A 621 27.03 -37.65 -30.24
C TRP A 621 28.19 -36.86 -29.60
N SER A 622 28.53 -36.98 -28.30
CA SER A 622 28.82 -38.13 -27.40
C SER A 622 30.27 -38.64 -27.43
N THR A 623 30.89 -38.63 -26.23
CA THR A 623 32.13 -39.32 -25.80
C THR A 623 33.47 -38.92 -26.43
N ASN A 624 34.37 -38.39 -25.60
CA ASN A 624 35.58 -39.16 -25.27
C ASN A 624 36.13 -38.90 -23.85
N ARG A 625 36.79 -39.91 -23.30
CA ARG A 625 37.68 -39.90 -22.11
C ARG A 625 39.14 -39.70 -22.61
N SER A 626 40.19 -39.43 -21.83
CA SER A 626 40.41 -39.13 -20.40
C SER A 626 41.89 -38.79 -20.18
N VAL A 627 42.23 -38.09 -19.08
CA VAL A 627 43.54 -38.17 -18.35
C VAL A 627 44.83 -37.81 -19.12
N ASN A 628 45.59 -36.86 -18.57
CA ASN A 628 47.01 -37.13 -18.28
C ASN A 628 47.47 -36.40 -17.00
N GLU A 629 48.60 -36.84 -16.45
CA GLU A 629 49.19 -36.40 -15.18
C GLU A 629 50.51 -35.63 -15.39
N LYS A 630 50.96 -34.89 -14.34
CA LYS A 630 52.35 -34.41 -14.10
C LYS A 630 52.93 -33.42 -15.16
N ASN A 631 53.46 -32.26 -14.79
CA ASN A 631 54.26 -31.92 -13.60
C ASN A 631 53.77 -30.68 -12.84
#